data_AF-A0A2G8LAS7-F1
#
_entry.id   AF-A0A2G8LAS7-F1
#
_cell.length_a   1.000
_cell.length_b   1.000
_cell.length_c   1.000
_cell.angle_alpha   90.00
_cell.angle_beta   90.00
_cell.angle_gamma   90.00
#
_symmetry.space_group_name_H-M   'P 1'
#
loop_
_entity.id
_entity.type
_entity.pdbx_description
1 polymer ?
#
loop_
_entity_poly.entity_id
_entity_poly.type
_entity_poly.pdbx_seq_one_letter_code
_entity_poly.pdbx_strand_id
1 'polypeptide(L)'
;MARDWPQARGIWHNEQKNFLVWVNEEDHTRVISMEKGGNMRRVFSRFCEGLQKVENSIKSKGHSFMWNELLGYILTCPSNLGTGLRGGVHLKIPLLCKHEKFDALLKEMRLQKRGTGGVDTEATDGTFDISNIDRLGTSEVSKYNV
;
A
#
# COMPACT_ATOMS: atom_id res chain seq x y z
N MET A 1 -4.62 -16.23 -9.16
CA MET A 1 -4.79 -16.36 -7.70
C MET A 1 -6.21 -16.68 -7.27
N ALA A 2 -7.17 -17.00 -8.16
CA ALA A 2 -8.60 -17.09 -7.83
C ALA A 2 -9.18 -18.52 -7.72
N ARG A 3 -8.32 -19.55 -7.56
CA ARG A 3 -8.83 -20.92 -7.32
C ARG A 3 -9.63 -20.96 -6.02
N ASP A 4 -10.68 -21.78 -6.00
CA ASP A 4 -11.50 -22.08 -4.82
C ASP A 4 -12.21 -20.86 -4.20
N TRP A 5 -12.44 -19.80 -4.97
CA TRP A 5 -13.11 -18.59 -4.46
C TRP A 5 -14.55 -18.88 -3.98
N PRO A 6 -15.00 -18.37 -2.80
CA PRO A 6 -14.33 -17.45 -1.87
C PRO A 6 -13.66 -18.14 -0.65
N GLN A 7 -13.35 -19.44 -0.74
CA GLN A 7 -12.87 -20.23 0.40
C GLN A 7 -11.62 -19.62 1.05
N ALA A 8 -11.63 -19.54 2.40
CA ALA A 8 -10.54 -19.04 3.23
C ALA A 8 -10.10 -17.58 2.94
N ARG A 9 -10.94 -16.79 2.27
CA ARG A 9 -10.72 -15.35 2.06
C ARG A 9 -11.53 -14.54 3.06
N GLY A 10 -11.02 -13.38 3.43
CA GLY A 10 -11.74 -12.50 4.34
C GLY A 10 -11.11 -11.12 4.49
N ILE A 11 -11.87 -10.24 5.12
CA ILE A 11 -11.42 -8.91 5.51
C ILE A 11 -11.69 -8.77 7.00
N TRP A 12 -10.63 -8.48 7.76
CA TRP A 12 -10.76 -7.97 9.11
C TRP A 12 -10.58 -6.45 9.08
N HIS A 13 -11.31 -5.73 9.93
CA HIS A 13 -11.09 -4.30 10.15
C HIS A 13 -11.42 -3.94 11.60
N ASN A 14 -10.83 -2.84 12.09
CA ASN A 14 -11.26 -2.25 13.35
C ASN A 14 -12.63 -1.56 13.23
N GLU A 15 -13.26 -1.22 14.34
CA GLU A 15 -14.59 -0.57 14.36
C GLU A 15 -14.62 0.72 13.54
N GLN A 16 -13.54 1.51 13.57
CA GLN A 16 -13.42 2.77 12.86
C GLN A 16 -13.17 2.61 11.35
N LYS A 17 -12.98 1.39 10.86
CA LYS A 17 -12.67 1.06 9.45
C LYS A 17 -11.49 1.86 8.87
N ASN A 18 -10.51 2.18 9.73
CA ASN A 18 -9.32 2.95 9.36
C ASN A 18 -8.02 2.14 9.47
N PHE A 19 -8.13 0.88 9.89
CA PHE A 19 -7.09 -0.14 9.86
C PHE A 19 -7.74 -1.50 9.47
N LEU A 20 -7.24 -2.11 8.41
CA LEU A 20 -7.80 -3.31 7.79
C LEU A 20 -6.72 -4.34 7.51
N VAL A 21 -7.10 -5.61 7.48
CA VAL A 21 -6.26 -6.72 7.05
C VAL A 21 -7.06 -7.58 6.08
N TRP A 22 -6.65 -7.63 4.81
CA TRP A 22 -7.20 -8.61 3.86
C TRP A 22 -6.42 -9.91 3.99
N VAL A 23 -7.13 -11.03 3.85
CA VAL A 23 -6.57 -12.38 4.01
C VAL A 23 -6.79 -13.16 2.72
N ASN A 24 -5.70 -13.74 2.20
CA ASN A 24 -5.67 -14.63 1.03
C ASN A 24 -6.26 -14.02 -0.25
N GLU A 25 -5.98 -12.75 -0.52
CA GLU A 25 -6.41 -12.11 -1.77
C GLU A 25 -5.38 -12.36 -2.89
N GLU A 26 -4.41 -11.46 -3.08
CA GLU A 26 -3.18 -11.68 -3.85
C GLU A 26 -2.07 -12.30 -2.96
N ASP A 27 -1.89 -11.75 -1.76
CA ASP A 27 -0.93 -12.21 -0.76
C ASP A 27 -1.64 -12.82 0.46
N HIS A 28 -0.89 -13.52 1.32
CA HIS A 28 -1.42 -14.09 2.56
C HIS A 28 -2.12 -13.03 3.42
N THR A 29 -1.48 -11.86 3.58
CA THR A 29 -2.03 -10.73 4.32
C THR A 29 -1.73 -9.41 3.63
N ARG A 30 -2.70 -8.50 3.62
CA ARG A 30 -2.51 -7.09 3.21
C ARG A 30 -2.98 -6.17 4.33
N VAL A 31 -2.02 -5.56 5.02
CA VAL A 31 -2.29 -4.61 6.11
C VAL A 31 -2.46 -3.21 5.52
N ILE A 32 -3.56 -2.55 5.88
CA ILE A 32 -3.97 -1.27 5.30
C ILE A 32 -4.33 -0.30 6.42
N SER A 33 -3.77 0.91 6.37
CA SER A 33 -4.22 2.05 7.18
C SER A 33 -4.69 3.13 6.22
N MET A 34 -5.88 3.68 6.44
CA MET A 34 -6.45 4.70 5.56
C MET A 34 -7.40 5.61 6.34
N GLU A 35 -7.58 6.84 5.87
CA GLU A 35 -8.59 7.77 6.39
C GLU A 35 -8.92 8.84 5.34
N LYS A 36 -10.03 9.55 5.54
CA LYS A 36 -10.33 10.75 4.75
C LYS A 36 -9.45 11.92 5.22
N GLY A 37 -9.14 12.82 4.30
CA GLY A 37 -8.29 13.99 4.55
C GLY A 37 -6.82 13.70 4.21
N GLY A 38 -5.94 14.66 4.52
CA GLY A 38 -4.53 14.64 4.12
C GLY A 38 -3.53 14.34 5.25
N ASN A 39 -3.97 13.83 6.40
CA ASN A 39 -3.07 13.60 7.55
C ASN A 39 -2.29 12.30 7.40
N MET A 40 -1.36 12.31 6.44
CA MET A 40 -0.53 11.16 6.08
C MET A 40 0.31 10.65 7.26
N ARG A 41 0.79 11.56 8.12
CA ARG A 41 1.53 11.21 9.33
C ARG A 41 0.73 10.33 10.27
N ARG A 42 -0.53 10.68 10.53
CA ARG A 42 -1.41 9.90 11.41
C ARG A 42 -1.73 8.53 10.82
N VAL A 43 -1.96 8.46 9.51
CA VAL A 43 -2.17 7.18 8.80
C VAL A 43 -0.97 6.28 8.96
N PHE A 44 0.24 6.82 8.78
CA PHE A 44 1.49 6.07 8.90
C PHE A 44 1.79 5.62 10.32
N SER A 45 1.60 6.49 11.32
CA SER A 45 1.77 6.10 12.73
C SER A 45 0.87 4.93 13.09
N ARG A 46 -0.41 4.98 12.70
CA ARG A 46 -1.35 3.87 12.90
C ARG A 46 -0.94 2.62 12.13
N PHE A 47 -0.42 2.77 10.91
CA PHE A 47 0.07 1.65 10.11
C PHE A 47 1.23 0.93 10.80
N CYS A 48 2.27 1.66 11.23
CA CYS A 48 3.45 1.08 11.87
C CYS A 48 3.08 0.39 13.20
N GLU A 49 2.29 1.06 14.05
CA GLU A 49 1.83 0.48 15.31
C GLU A 49 0.97 -0.77 15.09
N GLY A 50 0.05 -0.73 14.12
CA GLY A 50 -0.82 -1.83 13.79
C GLY A 50 -0.07 -3.03 13.21
N LEU A 51 0.86 -2.78 12.27
CA LEU A 51 1.69 -3.81 11.65
C LEU A 51 2.54 -4.54 12.70
N GLN A 52 3.16 -3.80 13.63
CA GLN A 52 3.95 -4.40 14.70
C GLN A 52 3.08 -5.29 15.61
N LYS A 53 1.85 -4.87 15.93
CA LYS A 53 0.91 -5.69 16.71
C LYS A 53 0.49 -6.96 15.97
N VAL A 54 0.22 -6.86 14.66
CA VAL A 54 -0.09 -8.02 13.82
C VAL A 54 1.07 -9.01 13.80
N GLU A 55 2.28 -8.53 13.54
CA GLU A 55 3.48 -9.37 13.50
C GLU A 55 3.73 -10.06 14.85
N ASN A 56 3.63 -9.32 15.96
CA ASN A 56 3.79 -9.87 17.30
C ASN A 56 2.73 -10.94 17.62
N SER A 57 1.48 -10.73 17.19
CA SER A 57 0.42 -11.73 17.36
C SER A 57 0.72 -13.02 16.58
N ILE A 58 1.26 -12.93 15.38
CA ILE A 58 1.65 -14.08 14.55
C ILE A 58 2.83 -14.83 15.21
N LYS A 59 3.85 -14.08 15.65
CA LYS A 59 5.01 -14.62 16.38
C LYS A 59 4.63 -15.34 17.66
N SER A 60 3.69 -14.79 18.44
CA SER A 60 3.21 -15.43 19.67
C SER A 60 2.56 -16.80 19.45
N LYS A 61 2.14 -17.11 18.22
CA LYS A 61 1.57 -18.41 17.81
C LYS A 61 2.58 -19.33 17.13
N GLY A 62 3.87 -19.00 17.15
CA GLY A 62 4.92 -19.80 16.53
C GLY A 62 5.03 -19.65 15.01
N HIS A 63 4.44 -18.60 14.44
CA HIS A 63 4.52 -18.30 13.01
C HIS A 63 5.35 -17.03 12.75
N SER A 64 5.86 -16.86 11.53
CA SER A 64 6.62 -15.67 11.13
C SER A 64 6.26 -15.25 9.71
N PHE A 65 6.55 -13.98 9.38
CA PHE A 65 6.52 -13.53 8.00
C PHE A 65 7.74 -14.04 7.23
N MET A 66 7.55 -14.27 5.93
CA MET A 66 8.65 -14.60 5.03
C MET A 66 9.53 -13.37 4.84
N TRP A 67 10.77 -13.46 5.27
CA TRP A 67 11.73 -12.36 5.23
C TRP A 67 13.15 -12.87 5.06
N ASN A 68 13.99 -12.15 4.33
CA ASN A 68 15.44 -12.35 4.35
C ASN A 68 16.19 -11.02 4.20
N GLU A 69 17.49 -11.05 4.49
CA GLU A 69 18.34 -9.84 4.51
C GLU A 69 18.46 -9.16 3.14
N LEU A 70 18.51 -9.93 2.05
CA LEU A 70 18.71 -9.40 0.70
C LEU A 70 17.44 -8.75 0.13
N LEU A 71 16.29 -9.37 0.34
CA LEU A 71 15.03 -9.03 -0.33
C LEU A 71 14.00 -8.40 0.60
N GLY A 72 14.23 -8.35 1.91
CA GLY A 72 13.22 -7.93 2.88
C GLY A 72 12.05 -8.91 2.95
N TYR A 73 10.84 -8.39 3.13
CA TYR A 73 9.62 -9.20 3.13
C TYR A 73 9.34 -9.76 1.74
N ILE A 74 9.02 -11.06 1.69
CA ILE A 74 8.72 -11.77 0.46
C ILE A 74 7.20 -11.77 0.24
N LEU A 75 6.79 -11.30 -0.94
CA LEU A 75 5.41 -11.28 -1.40
C LEU A 75 5.32 -11.95 -2.78
N THR A 76 4.10 -12.24 -3.22
CA THR A 76 3.82 -13.03 -4.44
C THR A 76 4.41 -12.38 -5.70
N CYS A 77 4.21 -11.07 -5.85
CA CYS A 77 4.77 -10.33 -6.99
C CYS A 77 6.17 -9.77 -6.66
N PRO A 78 7.19 -9.95 -7.52
CA PRO A 78 8.50 -9.34 -7.32
C PRO A 78 8.48 -7.82 -7.13
N SER A 79 7.50 -7.12 -7.71
CA SER A 79 7.33 -5.67 -7.52
C SER A 79 6.96 -5.25 -6.10
N ASN A 80 6.55 -6.21 -5.25
CA ASN A 80 6.16 -5.99 -3.86
C ASN A 80 7.27 -6.36 -2.86
N LEU A 81 8.47 -6.76 -3.29
CA LEU A 81 9.57 -7.10 -2.39
C LEU A 81 10.06 -5.90 -1.55
N GLY A 82 10.88 -6.19 -0.53
CA GLY A 82 11.47 -5.22 0.37
C GLY A 82 10.52 -4.89 1.50
N THR A 83 10.04 -3.66 1.54
CA THR A 83 9.07 -3.22 2.55
C THR A 83 7.63 -3.63 2.21
N GLY A 84 7.35 -3.96 0.95
CA GLY A 84 5.98 -4.11 0.43
C GLY A 84 5.13 -2.84 0.47
N LEU A 85 5.68 -1.72 0.98
CA LEU A 85 4.93 -0.51 1.29
C LEU A 85 4.49 0.24 0.03
N ARG A 86 3.20 0.53 -0.01
CA ARG A 86 2.58 1.48 -0.94
C ARG A 86 1.90 2.57 -0.11
N GLY A 87 2.55 3.73 0.01
CA GLY A 87 1.97 4.96 0.54
C GLY A 87 1.44 5.81 -0.60
N GLY A 88 0.19 6.26 -0.50
CA GLY A 88 -0.42 7.06 -1.57
C GLY A 88 -1.61 7.88 -1.13
N VAL A 89 -2.02 8.81 -1.98
CA VAL A 89 -3.14 9.73 -1.78
C VAL A 89 -4.06 9.71 -2.98
N HIS A 90 -5.36 9.89 -2.73
CA HIS A 90 -6.28 10.32 -3.76
C HIS A 90 -6.16 11.84 -3.91
N LEU A 91 -5.54 12.29 -5.00
CA LEU A 91 -5.22 13.69 -5.25
C LEU A 91 -6.03 14.23 -6.43
N LYS A 92 -6.84 15.26 -6.18
CA LYS A 92 -7.61 15.97 -7.22
C LYS A 92 -6.77 17.09 -7.81
N ILE A 93 -6.35 16.93 -9.06
CA ILE A 93 -5.43 17.82 -9.79
C ILE A 93 -5.90 18.05 -11.23
N PRO A 94 -7.10 18.65 -11.43
CA PRO A 94 -7.79 18.70 -12.73
C PRO A 94 -7.08 19.54 -13.80
N LEU A 95 -6.16 20.41 -13.39
CA LEU A 95 -5.36 21.25 -14.29
C LEU A 95 -4.01 20.60 -14.59
N LEU A 96 -3.27 20.19 -13.56
CA LEU A 96 -1.96 19.58 -13.72
C LEU A 96 -2.03 18.28 -14.52
N CYS A 97 -3.09 17.48 -14.36
CA CYS A 97 -3.22 16.21 -15.07
C CYS A 97 -3.39 16.35 -16.59
N LYS A 98 -3.69 17.55 -17.09
CA LYS A 98 -3.80 17.86 -18.52
C LYS A 98 -2.49 18.40 -19.11
N HIS A 99 -1.51 18.71 -18.26
CA HIS A 99 -0.25 19.26 -18.69
C HIS A 99 0.61 18.17 -19.36
N GLU A 100 1.20 18.46 -20.52
CA GLU A 100 2.00 17.51 -21.30
C GLU A 100 3.16 16.88 -20.50
N LYS A 101 3.71 17.63 -19.54
CA LYS A 101 4.82 17.20 -18.68
C LYS A 101 4.40 16.43 -17.43
N PHE A 102 3.10 16.18 -17.20
CA PHE A 102 2.64 15.57 -15.96
C PHE A 102 3.27 14.19 -15.70
N ASP A 103 3.36 13.36 -16.73
CA ASP A 103 3.98 12.03 -16.60
C ASP A 103 5.50 12.09 -16.42
N ALA A 104 6.16 13.07 -17.04
CA ALA A 104 7.57 13.31 -16.82
C ALA A 104 7.85 13.74 -15.37
N LEU A 105 7.01 14.61 -14.80
CA LEU A 105 7.09 15.05 -13.41
C LEU A 105 6.91 13.88 -12.43
N LEU A 106 5.90 13.03 -12.62
CA LEU A 106 5.70 11.85 -11.78
C LEU A 106 6.90 10.90 -11.82
N LYS A 107 7.47 10.70 -13.01
CA LYS A 107 8.66 9.87 -13.18
C LYS A 107 9.88 10.45 -12.44
N GLU A 108 10.10 11.75 -12.53
CA GLU A 108 11.19 12.45 -11.83
C GLU A 108 11.03 12.35 -10.31
N MET A 109 9.80 12.49 -9.81
CA MET A 109 9.47 12.34 -8.40
C MET A 109 9.40 10.88 -7.92
N ARG A 110 9.61 9.91 -8.82
CA ARG A 110 9.51 8.46 -8.53
C ARG A 110 8.14 8.06 -7.98
N LEU A 111 7.09 8.68 -8.54
CA LEU A 111 5.69 8.43 -8.24
C LEU A 111 5.00 7.71 -9.40
N GLN A 112 3.98 6.93 -9.08
CA GLN A 112 3.08 6.30 -10.05
C GLN A 112 1.66 6.84 -9.86
N LYS A 113 0.92 7.01 -10.97
CA LYS A 113 -0.52 7.32 -10.97
C LYS A 113 -1.34 6.08 -11.33
N ARG A 114 -2.49 5.91 -10.66
CA ARG A 114 -3.54 4.94 -10.98
C ARG A 114 -4.90 5.65 -10.97
N GLY A 115 -5.93 5.01 -11.56
CA GLY A 115 -7.30 5.50 -11.42
C GLY A 115 -7.82 5.38 -10.00
N THR A 116 -9.01 5.93 -9.78
CA THR A 116 -9.55 6.17 -8.43
C THR A 116 -10.01 4.87 -7.72
N GLY A 117 -10.18 3.79 -8.47
CA GLY A 117 -10.52 2.45 -7.96
C GLY A 117 -9.35 1.46 -7.96
N GLY A 118 -8.13 1.88 -8.31
CA GLY A 118 -6.94 1.04 -8.34
C GLY A 118 -6.29 0.91 -9.73
N VAL A 119 -5.45 -0.14 -9.87
CA VAL A 119 -4.48 -0.28 -10.98
C VAL A 119 -5.08 -0.34 -12.37
N ASP A 120 -6.32 -0.83 -12.49
CA ASP A 120 -6.99 -1.01 -13.77
C ASP A 120 -8.24 -0.14 -13.91
N THR A 121 -8.28 1.01 -13.21
CA THR A 121 -9.43 1.94 -13.28
C THR A 121 -9.03 3.27 -13.90
N GLU A 122 -10.01 4.00 -14.44
CA GLU A 122 -9.82 5.36 -14.91
C GLU A 122 -9.84 6.38 -13.76
N ALA A 123 -9.27 7.55 -14.02
CA ALA A 123 -9.35 8.68 -13.10
C ALA A 123 -10.74 9.33 -13.18
N THR A 124 -11.37 9.55 -12.03
CA THR A 124 -12.68 10.21 -11.95
C THR A 124 -12.46 11.69 -11.63
N ASP A 125 -12.99 12.59 -12.45
CA ASP A 125 -13.02 14.04 -12.17
C ASP A 125 -11.63 14.65 -11.83
N GLY A 126 -10.60 14.24 -12.56
CA GLY A 126 -9.22 14.69 -12.36
C GLY A 126 -8.59 14.22 -11.04
N THR A 127 -9.15 13.18 -10.41
CA THR A 127 -8.64 12.56 -9.18
C THR A 127 -7.86 11.28 -9.49
N PHE A 128 -6.62 11.22 -9.01
CA PHE A 128 -5.69 10.10 -9.21
C PHE A 128 -5.27 9.49 -7.87
N ASP A 129 -5.04 8.17 -7.85
CA ASP A 129 -4.25 7.51 -6.80
C ASP A 129 -2.77 7.69 -7.15
N ILE A 130 -2.10 8.58 -6.41
CA ILE A 130 -0.66 8.87 -6.54
C ILE A 130 0.08 8.17 -5.39
N SER A 131 1.11 7.37 -5.70
CA SER A 131 1.86 6.61 -4.71
C SER A 131 3.34 6.45 -5.08
N ASN A 132 4.17 6.05 -4.12
CA ASN A 132 5.58 5.72 -4.37
C ASN A 132 5.72 4.54 -5.36
N ILE A 133 6.75 4.58 -6.22
CA ILE A 133 7.09 3.46 -7.12
C ILE A 133 8.02 2.45 -6.45
N ASP A 134 8.99 2.91 -5.66
CA ASP A 134 10.03 2.06 -5.10
C ASP A 134 9.57 1.32 -3.85
N ARG A 135 9.95 0.04 -3.75
CA ARG A 135 9.58 -0.85 -2.64
C ARG A 135 10.77 -1.57 -2.00
N LEU A 136 11.84 -1.77 -2.76
CA LEU A 136 13.09 -2.42 -2.34
C LEU A 136 14.24 -1.40 -2.20
N GLY A 137 15.21 -1.68 -1.33
CA GLY A 137 16.44 -0.89 -1.19
C GLY A 137 16.32 0.43 -0.44
N THR A 138 15.13 0.76 0.09
CA THR A 138 14.86 1.96 0.88
C THR A 138 13.96 1.60 2.07
N SER A 139 14.09 2.30 3.21
CA SER A 139 13.23 2.06 4.37
C SER A 139 11.81 2.59 4.15
N GLU A 140 10.87 2.14 4.99
CA GLU A 140 9.49 2.64 5.03
C GLU A 140 9.46 4.15 5.30
N VAL A 141 10.33 4.64 6.19
CA VAL A 141 10.45 6.06 6.56
C VAL A 141 10.92 6.90 5.38
N SER A 142 11.94 6.44 4.65
CA SER A 142 12.44 7.14 3.46
C SER A 142 11.38 7.27 2.37
N LYS A 143 10.45 6.30 2.26
CA LYS A 143 9.35 6.33 1.28
C LYS A 143 8.21 7.28 1.66
N TYR A 144 8.08 7.63 2.93
CA TYR A 144 7.07 8.57 3.43
C TYR A 144 7.56 10.02 3.48
N ASN A 145 8.88 10.25 3.43
CA ASN A 145 9.50 11.57 3.51
C ASN A 145 9.77 12.21 2.13
N VAL A 146 8.88 12.01 1.16
CA VAL A 146 8.95 12.69 -0.15
C VAL A 146 8.36 14.10 -0.05
#